data_AF-A0A553P9U6-F1
#
_entry.id   AF-A0A553P9U6-F1
#
_cell.length_a   1.000
_cell.length_b   1.000
_cell.length_c   1.000
_cell.angle_alpha   90.00
_cell.angle_beta   90.00
_cell.angle_gamma   90.00
#
_symmetry.space_group_name_H-M   'P 1'
#
loop_
_entity.id
_entity.type
_entity.pdbx_description
1 polymer ?
#
loop_
_entity_poly.entity_id
_entity_poly.type
_entity_poly.pdbx_seq_one_letter_code
_entity_poly.pdbx_strand_id
1 'polypeptide(L)'
;MPSTRSGAKRASPTATLPTPKTPPKKAKPAPKKEKPVGKPASKKAKAVITKAADDDGVPKLRSIVVKGKAAVDEASGMTEKAHVYEDQSQGVVWDCMLNQTNIQNNNNKFYLIQLLESDSTQEYWVWMRWGRVGYKGQTSLTPTGSNLVQAQKVFESKFQSKTHNDWQDKDNFEKVVGKYDLVQMDYSAGNEDEMVLPPNKDVKAKAIPESKLEQKVQDLINLICNIKTMEQTVMEMKYDTKKAPLGKITSDQLKAGYSALKVIAELINEGVTSGAKLCQACNDFYTRIPHEFGMKVPPLIKTNQEVKSKIELLEALGDIKIALSILDSKKDDEDLNPIDNHYHRLNCHIKHLETKSKDHEILSKYIMSTHGATHSSFSMDVLDIYDLDKSGELKKFKDHGNKLLLFHGSRLSNWAGILGQGLRIAPPEAPVTGYMFGKGVYFADMSSKSANYCWTNKSNNIGLLMLCEVSLGKPRELLNAEYNADQLPKGTHSTKGMGKTAPNPKNYVTLSDGTVVPMGPGMNTDVLNPRGYTLMYNEYIVYDVSQIRMRYLAKIKFNYKL
;
A
#
# COMPACT_ATOMS: atom_id res chain seq x y z
N MET A 1 -16.82 -16.88 -78.07
CA MET A 1 -17.36 -16.33 -79.34
C MET A 1 -18.76 -15.82 -79.02
N PRO A 2 -19.15 -14.59 -79.41
CA PRO A 2 -18.37 -13.43 -79.89
C PRO A 2 -17.59 -12.73 -78.72
N SER A 3 -16.79 -11.64 -78.77
CA SER A 3 -16.66 -10.38 -79.56
C SER A 3 -17.63 -9.24 -79.13
N THR A 4 -17.35 -7.92 -79.20
CA THR A 4 -16.17 -7.04 -79.54
C THR A 4 -15.96 -5.96 -78.43
N ARG A 5 -14.96 -5.06 -78.33
CA ARG A 5 -13.68 -4.71 -79.04
C ARG A 5 -13.56 -3.36 -79.83
N SER A 6 -13.69 -2.21 -79.17
CA SER A 6 -13.17 -0.85 -79.56
C SER A 6 -12.90 -0.03 -78.27
N GLY A 7 -12.14 1.07 -78.14
CA GLY A 7 -11.42 2.03 -79.01
C GLY A 7 -11.65 3.46 -78.46
N ALA A 8 -10.71 4.43 -78.33
CA ALA A 8 -9.30 4.55 -78.72
C ALA A 8 -8.48 5.56 -77.83
N LYS A 9 -7.31 6.02 -78.30
CA LYS A 9 -6.15 6.58 -77.54
C LYS A 9 -6.14 8.09 -77.20
N ARG A 10 -5.52 8.44 -76.06
CA ARG A 10 -4.48 9.50 -75.79
C ARG A 10 -3.91 9.19 -74.37
N ALA A 11 -2.61 9.01 -74.05
CA ALA A 11 -1.34 9.72 -74.34
C ALA A 11 -1.23 11.08 -73.62
N SER A 12 -0.20 11.44 -72.84
CA SER A 12 1.07 10.81 -72.33
C SER A 12 1.65 11.71 -71.19
N PRO A 13 2.80 11.45 -70.49
CA PRO A 13 3.79 10.35 -70.55
C PRO A 13 4.20 9.67 -69.20
N THR A 14 5.13 8.73 -69.33
CA THR A 14 5.81 7.82 -68.38
C THR A 14 6.57 8.44 -67.18
N ALA A 15 6.59 7.70 -66.05
CA ALA A 15 7.71 7.63 -65.09
C ALA A 15 7.77 6.23 -64.45
N THR A 16 8.97 5.65 -64.23
CA THR A 16 9.13 4.22 -63.88
C THR A 16 10.00 4.00 -62.62
N LEU A 17 9.60 3.06 -61.76
CA LEU A 17 10.32 2.64 -60.55
C LEU A 17 11.46 1.66 -60.83
N PRO A 18 12.53 1.70 -60.01
CA PRO A 18 13.33 0.51 -59.68
C PRO A 18 13.55 0.31 -58.16
N THR A 19 13.72 -0.94 -57.77
CA THR A 19 14.17 -1.41 -56.44
C THR A 19 15.36 -2.39 -56.64
N PRO A 20 15.95 -2.98 -55.58
CA PRO A 20 16.53 -2.40 -54.36
C PRO A 20 18.04 -2.76 -54.21
N LYS A 21 18.74 -2.33 -53.13
CA LYS A 21 19.97 -2.99 -52.64
C LYS A 21 20.43 -2.56 -51.23
N THR A 22 21.17 -3.43 -50.55
CA THR A 22 21.57 -3.34 -49.13
C THR A 22 23.10 -3.23 -48.96
N PRO A 23 23.65 -2.43 -48.02
CA PRO A 23 25.06 -2.47 -47.60
C PRO A 23 25.31 -3.27 -46.29
N PRO A 24 26.58 -3.64 -45.96
CA PRO A 24 26.87 -4.73 -45.00
C PRO A 24 27.52 -4.33 -43.64
N LYS A 25 27.68 -5.33 -42.77
CA LYS A 25 28.42 -5.29 -41.48
C LYS A 25 29.92 -4.99 -41.67
N LYS A 26 30.60 -4.52 -40.60
CA LYS A 26 32.07 -4.51 -40.45
C LYS A 26 32.52 -5.16 -39.13
N ALA A 27 33.78 -5.60 -39.07
CA ALA A 27 34.39 -6.32 -37.94
C ALA A 27 35.81 -5.78 -37.59
N LYS A 28 36.41 -6.33 -36.52
CA LYS A 28 37.71 -5.93 -35.93
C LYS A 28 38.93 -6.21 -36.84
N PRO A 29 40.05 -5.50 -36.59
CA PRO A 29 41.41 -6.05 -36.73
C PRO A 29 42.27 -5.92 -35.44
N ALA A 30 43.40 -6.64 -35.39
CA ALA A 30 44.46 -6.68 -34.36
C ALA A 30 45.66 -7.50 -34.90
N PRO A 31 46.83 -7.68 -34.22
CA PRO A 31 47.65 -6.80 -33.35
C PRO A 31 49.15 -6.76 -33.75
N LYS A 32 50.01 -6.01 -33.02
CA LYS A 32 51.49 -6.18 -32.82
C LYS A 32 51.96 -5.22 -31.69
N LYS A 33 52.64 -5.67 -30.62
CA LYS A 33 54.12 -5.76 -30.39
C LYS A 33 54.86 -4.40 -30.41
N GLU A 34 55.74 -4.01 -29.45
CA GLU A 34 56.25 -4.66 -28.22
C GLU A 34 56.81 -3.64 -27.15
N LYS A 35 57.57 -4.10 -26.13
CA LYS A 35 58.07 -3.41 -24.88
C LYS A 35 59.42 -2.63 -25.08
N PRO A 36 59.95 -1.74 -24.17
CA PRO A 36 60.16 -1.86 -22.68
C PRO A 36 59.76 -0.61 -21.81
N VAL A 37 59.36 -0.72 -20.53
CA VAL A 37 60.09 -0.97 -19.25
C VAL A 37 61.03 0.15 -18.77
N GLY A 38 60.71 0.74 -17.61
CA GLY A 38 61.57 1.61 -16.78
C GLY A 38 61.18 1.50 -15.29
N LYS A 39 62.13 1.68 -14.35
CA LYS A 39 61.96 1.48 -12.89
C LYS A 39 61.94 2.82 -12.10
N PRO A 40 61.51 2.83 -10.81
CA PRO A 40 61.05 4.06 -10.15
C PRO A 40 62.14 4.92 -9.52
N ALA A 41 61.81 6.20 -9.29
CA ALA A 41 62.53 7.11 -8.40
C ALA A 41 61.58 7.60 -7.29
N SER A 42 62.10 7.77 -6.06
CA SER A 42 61.29 8.01 -4.86
C SER A 42 61.43 9.44 -4.31
N LYS A 43 60.31 10.07 -3.95
CA LYS A 43 60.27 11.19 -2.99
C LYS A 43 59.05 11.06 -2.08
N LYS A 44 59.23 11.30 -0.78
CA LYS A 44 58.18 11.23 0.25
C LYS A 44 57.26 12.45 0.14
N ALA A 45 55.95 12.25 0.21
CA ALA A 45 54.96 13.29 0.49
C ALA A 45 53.96 12.78 1.55
N LYS A 46 53.41 13.70 2.35
CA LYS A 46 52.64 13.41 3.56
C LYS A 46 51.36 12.63 3.25
N ALA A 47 50.99 11.68 4.10
CA ALA A 47 49.69 11.04 4.04
C ALA A 47 48.59 12.05 4.39
N VAL A 48 47.63 12.22 3.49
CA VAL A 48 46.37 12.92 3.74
C VAL A 48 45.26 11.90 3.52
N ILE A 49 44.53 11.56 4.58
CA ILE A 49 43.39 10.64 4.48
C ILE A 49 42.21 11.43 3.90
N THR A 50 42.11 11.45 2.57
CA THR A 50 40.90 11.89 1.89
C THR A 50 39.79 10.89 2.20
N LYS A 51 38.82 11.29 3.03
CA LYS A 51 37.57 10.54 3.18
C LYS A 51 36.94 10.42 1.79
N ALA A 52 36.65 9.19 1.36
CA ALA A 52 35.77 8.97 0.22
C ALA A 52 34.38 9.54 0.55
N ALA A 53 33.65 9.97 -0.48
CA ALA A 53 32.26 10.37 -0.33
C ALA A 53 31.38 9.17 -0.66
N ASP A 54 30.78 8.57 0.35
CA ASP A 54 29.79 7.50 0.18
C ASP A 54 28.46 8.11 -0.30
N ASP A 55 28.28 8.16 -1.62
CA ASP A 55 27.02 8.51 -2.28
C ASP A 55 26.08 7.29 -2.36
N ASP A 56 25.83 6.67 -1.21
CA ASP A 56 24.82 5.62 -1.09
C ASP A 56 23.43 6.26 -1.19
N GLY A 57 22.74 6.01 -2.31
CA GLY A 57 21.44 6.59 -2.69
C GLY A 57 20.24 6.17 -1.84
N VAL A 58 20.44 5.90 -0.54
CA VAL A 58 19.38 5.68 0.44
C VAL A 58 18.73 7.02 0.78
N PRO A 59 17.38 7.15 0.69
CA PRO A 59 16.69 8.35 1.16
C PRO A 59 16.93 8.53 2.67
N LYS A 60 17.74 9.54 3.03
CA LYS A 60 17.87 9.95 4.44
C LYS A 60 16.49 10.33 4.97
N LEU A 61 16.15 9.79 6.13
CA LEU A 61 14.94 10.15 6.87
C LEU A 61 14.93 11.67 7.05
N ARG A 62 13.87 12.33 6.57
CA ARG A 62 13.67 13.75 6.83
C ARG A 62 12.74 13.86 8.02
N SER A 63 13.23 14.46 9.09
CA SER A 63 12.39 14.84 10.20
C SER A 63 11.68 16.14 9.79
N ILE A 64 10.35 16.14 9.88
CA ILE A 64 9.51 17.26 9.47
C ILE A 64 9.05 17.95 10.74
N VAL A 65 9.76 19.02 11.11
CA VAL A 65 9.41 19.86 12.26
C VAL A 65 8.02 20.46 12.03
N VAL A 66 7.10 20.17 12.95
CA VAL A 66 5.72 20.69 12.92
C VAL A 66 5.53 21.62 14.11
N LYS A 67 5.05 22.83 13.84
CA LYS A 67 4.60 23.79 14.85
C LYS A 67 3.10 23.95 14.66
N GLY A 68 2.31 23.50 15.64
CA GLY A 68 0.85 23.41 15.52
C GLY A 68 0.36 22.23 14.65
N LYS A 69 -0.81 22.37 14.02
CA LYS A 69 -1.51 21.27 13.33
C LYS A 69 -0.98 20.92 11.92
N ALA A 70 -0.24 21.82 11.27
CA ALA A 70 0.32 21.61 9.95
C ALA A 70 1.81 21.94 9.89
N ALA A 71 2.52 21.15 9.08
CA ALA A 71 3.97 21.28 8.91
C ALA A 71 4.26 22.38 7.90
N VAL A 72 5.17 23.29 8.25
CA VAL A 72 5.72 24.24 7.28
C VAL A 72 6.54 23.45 6.26
N ASP A 73 6.25 23.63 4.98
CA ASP A 73 6.93 22.94 3.90
C ASP A 73 8.43 23.30 3.86
N GLU A 74 9.32 22.30 3.96
CA GLU A 74 10.79 22.47 3.97
C GLU A 74 11.29 23.42 2.86
N ALA A 75 10.66 23.34 1.68
CA ALA A 75 11.07 24.12 0.51
C ALA A 75 10.84 25.64 0.66
N SER A 76 10.09 26.08 1.68
CA SER A 76 9.90 27.50 2.03
C SER A 76 11.13 28.16 2.65
N GLY A 77 11.99 27.37 3.31
CA GLY A 77 13.06 27.89 4.17
C GLY A 77 12.57 28.57 5.46
N MET A 78 11.29 28.45 5.82
CA MET A 78 10.67 29.12 6.98
C MET A 78 10.39 28.20 8.18
N THR A 79 10.68 26.91 8.10
CA THR A 79 10.44 25.90 9.17
C THR A 79 10.98 26.31 10.54
N GLU A 80 12.13 26.98 10.59
CA GLU A 80 12.74 27.44 11.84
C GLU A 80 12.10 28.72 12.42
N LYS A 81 11.35 29.49 11.62
CA LYS A 81 10.94 30.89 11.93
C LYS A 81 9.43 31.15 11.94
N ALA A 82 8.65 30.24 11.38
CA ALA A 82 7.21 30.37 11.23
C ALA A 82 6.52 29.03 11.51
N HIS A 83 5.21 29.12 11.74
CA HIS A 83 4.28 28.01 11.78
C HIS A 83 3.20 28.20 10.71
N VAL A 84 2.39 27.15 10.45
CA VAL A 84 1.22 27.29 9.59
C VAL A 84 0.11 27.95 10.40
N TYR A 85 -0.50 29.00 9.85
CA TYR A 85 -1.55 29.76 10.51
C TYR A 85 -2.81 28.91 10.76
N GLU A 86 -3.38 29.05 11.95
CA GLU A 86 -4.64 28.44 12.35
C GLU A 86 -5.59 29.51 12.90
N ASP A 87 -6.80 29.60 12.33
CA ASP A 87 -7.88 30.37 12.92
C ASP A 87 -8.45 29.59 14.12
N GLN A 88 -7.98 29.92 15.32
CA GLN A 88 -8.40 29.28 16.57
C GLN A 88 -9.90 29.46 16.87
N SER A 89 -10.58 30.45 16.27
CA SER A 89 -12.01 30.69 16.48
C SER A 89 -12.89 29.71 15.69
N GLN A 90 -12.38 29.18 14.58
CA GLN A 90 -13.05 28.19 13.73
C GLN A 90 -12.38 26.81 13.73
N GLY A 91 -11.17 26.70 14.29
CA GLY A 91 -10.32 25.50 14.20
C GLY A 91 -9.76 25.23 12.80
N VAL A 92 -9.75 26.25 11.92
CA VAL A 92 -9.40 26.11 10.50
C VAL A 92 -7.91 26.35 10.28
N VAL A 93 -7.21 25.32 9.83
CA VAL A 93 -5.79 25.36 9.46
C VAL A 93 -5.64 25.83 8.01
N TRP A 94 -4.80 26.83 7.77
CA TRP A 94 -4.63 27.44 6.45
C TRP A 94 -3.50 26.74 5.64
N ASP A 95 -3.68 25.44 5.42
CA ASP A 95 -2.89 24.57 4.54
C ASP A 95 -3.83 23.84 3.57
N CYS A 96 -3.44 23.70 2.30
CA CYS A 96 -4.16 22.83 1.37
C CYS A 96 -3.22 22.19 0.34
N MET A 97 -3.41 20.88 0.12
CA MET A 97 -2.73 20.12 -0.93
C MET A 97 -3.72 19.88 -2.08
N LEU A 98 -3.46 20.48 -3.24
CA LEU A 98 -4.27 20.29 -4.44
C LEU A 98 -3.57 19.34 -5.43
N ASN A 99 -4.33 18.45 -6.08
CA ASN A 99 -3.81 17.51 -7.07
C ASN A 99 -4.58 17.59 -8.40
N GLN A 100 -3.96 17.18 -9.50
CA GLN A 100 -4.58 17.11 -10.83
C GLN A 100 -3.87 16.08 -11.72
N THR A 101 -4.58 15.04 -12.13
CA THR A 101 -4.13 14.13 -13.19
C THR A 101 -4.97 14.32 -14.46
N ASN A 102 -4.29 14.36 -15.61
CA ASN A 102 -4.89 14.27 -16.94
C ASN A 102 -3.92 13.48 -17.84
N ILE A 103 -4.24 12.20 -18.04
CA ILE A 103 -3.47 11.18 -18.77
C ILE A 103 -3.23 11.62 -20.22
N GLN A 104 -4.26 12.16 -20.87
CA GLN A 104 -4.22 12.57 -22.28
C GLN A 104 -3.06 13.54 -22.57
N ASN A 105 -2.75 14.44 -21.63
CA ASN A 105 -1.71 15.46 -21.76
C ASN A 105 -0.46 15.17 -20.91
N ASN A 106 -0.30 13.96 -20.36
CA ASN A 106 0.73 13.61 -19.37
C ASN A 106 0.83 14.61 -18.19
N ASN A 107 -0.29 15.21 -17.80
CA ASN A 107 -0.35 16.08 -16.64
C ASN A 107 -0.54 15.19 -15.41
N ASN A 108 0.39 15.28 -14.46
CA ASN A 108 0.24 14.74 -13.12
C ASN A 108 0.87 15.77 -12.18
N LYS A 109 0.04 16.66 -11.63
CA LYS A 109 0.44 17.97 -11.10
C LYS A 109 -0.10 18.20 -9.70
N PHE A 110 0.67 18.91 -8.88
CA PHE A 110 0.25 19.33 -7.54
C PHE A 110 0.34 20.86 -7.39
N TYR A 111 -0.42 21.39 -6.44
CA TYR A 111 -0.34 22.78 -5.98
C TYR A 111 -0.57 22.82 -4.46
N LEU A 112 0.49 23.03 -3.69
CA LEU A 112 0.45 23.31 -2.26
C LEU A 112 0.24 24.81 -2.04
N ILE A 113 -0.59 25.18 -1.06
CA ILE A 113 -0.78 26.55 -0.58
C ILE A 113 -0.74 26.52 0.96
N GLN A 114 0.05 27.39 1.58
CA GLN A 114 0.13 27.56 3.03
C GLN A 114 0.10 29.05 3.39
N LEU A 115 -0.67 29.42 4.41
CA LEU A 115 -0.53 30.71 5.09
C LEU A 115 0.38 30.48 6.30
N LEU A 116 1.48 31.23 6.38
CA LEU A 116 2.49 31.12 7.43
C LEU A 116 2.46 32.38 8.31
N GLU A 117 2.53 32.19 9.63
CA GLU A 117 2.69 33.25 10.63
C GLU A 117 4.06 33.10 11.32
N SER A 118 4.74 34.22 11.57
CA SER A 118 6.04 34.26 12.25
C SER A 118 5.93 33.87 13.72
N ASP A 119 6.92 33.12 14.22
CA ASP A 119 6.98 32.72 15.63
C ASP A 119 7.46 33.86 16.56
N SER A 120 7.85 35.01 15.99
CA SER A 120 8.62 36.06 16.69
C SER A 120 8.21 37.50 16.35
N THR A 121 7.42 37.69 15.29
CA THR A 121 6.91 38.98 14.81
C THR A 121 5.46 38.79 14.37
N GLN A 122 4.64 39.84 14.36
CA GLN A 122 3.32 39.76 13.73
C GLN A 122 3.47 39.95 12.22
N GLU A 123 3.99 38.92 11.54
CA GLU A 123 4.23 38.91 10.09
C GLU A 123 3.70 37.64 9.44
N TYR A 124 3.08 37.82 8.27
CA TYR A 124 2.44 36.77 7.50
C TYR A 124 3.05 36.62 6.10
N TRP A 125 3.08 35.38 5.61
CA TRP A 125 3.41 35.05 4.22
C TRP A 125 2.41 34.04 3.67
N VAL A 126 2.15 34.10 2.36
CA VAL A 126 1.51 32.99 1.64
C VAL A 126 2.57 32.25 0.84
N TRP A 127 2.83 31.01 1.24
CA TRP A 127 3.70 30.06 0.56
C TRP A 127 2.93 29.23 -0.46
N MET A 128 3.54 28.99 -1.62
CA MET A 128 2.97 28.21 -2.72
C MET A 128 4.06 27.35 -3.37
N ARG A 129 3.80 26.04 -3.53
CA ARG A 129 4.71 25.12 -4.25
C ARG A 129 3.95 24.23 -5.22
N TRP A 130 4.36 24.20 -6.48
CA TRP A 130 3.65 23.47 -7.54
C TRP A 130 4.58 22.84 -8.58
N GLY A 131 4.12 21.80 -9.25
CA GLY A 131 4.94 21.09 -10.24
C GLY A 131 4.41 19.70 -10.57
N ARG A 132 5.29 18.77 -10.94
CA ARG A 132 4.93 17.37 -11.24
C ARG A 132 4.89 16.51 -9.97
N VAL A 133 4.07 15.46 -9.97
CA VAL A 133 4.04 14.44 -8.90
C VAL A 133 5.39 13.69 -8.84
N GLY A 134 5.92 13.49 -7.62
CA GLY A 134 7.28 12.98 -7.35
C GLY A 134 8.46 13.99 -7.35
N TYR A 135 8.38 15.10 -8.09
CA TYR A 135 9.54 15.99 -8.36
C TYR A 135 9.55 17.30 -7.54
N LYS A 136 10.72 17.94 -7.48
CA LYS A 136 10.84 19.35 -7.03
C LYS A 136 9.96 20.26 -7.90
N GLY A 137 9.23 21.16 -7.24
CA GLY A 137 8.34 22.12 -7.89
C GLY A 137 8.99 23.48 -8.12
N GLN A 138 8.28 24.34 -8.84
CA GLN A 138 8.40 25.79 -8.72
C GLN A 138 7.78 26.25 -7.39
N THR A 139 8.21 27.41 -6.92
CA THR A 139 7.86 27.94 -5.60
C THR A 139 7.58 29.44 -5.65
N SER A 140 6.83 29.95 -4.69
CA SER A 140 6.63 31.37 -4.45
C SER A 140 6.32 31.61 -2.97
N LEU A 141 7.02 32.56 -2.35
CA LEU A 141 6.70 33.09 -1.03
C LEU A 141 6.26 34.54 -1.20
N THR A 142 5.01 34.84 -0.87
CA THR A 142 4.44 36.19 -0.97
C THR A 142 4.35 36.79 0.44
N PRO A 143 5.21 37.77 0.81
CA PRO A 143 5.07 38.48 2.08
C PRO A 143 3.86 39.42 2.06
N THR A 144 3.18 39.51 3.19
CA THR A 144 2.03 40.43 3.40
C THR A 144 2.20 41.33 4.63
N GLY A 145 3.37 41.31 5.27
CA GLY A 145 3.64 42.05 6.51
C GLY A 145 2.68 41.62 7.61
N SER A 146 2.27 42.56 8.47
CA SER A 146 1.30 42.33 9.55
C SER A 146 -0.17 42.23 9.11
N ASN A 147 -0.46 42.26 7.81
CA ASN A 147 -1.83 42.26 7.29
C ASN A 147 -2.36 40.84 7.04
N LEU A 148 -2.83 40.18 8.11
CA LEU A 148 -3.47 38.85 8.05
C LEU A 148 -4.61 38.79 7.02
N VAL A 149 -5.47 39.82 6.95
CA VAL A 149 -6.61 39.86 6.00
C VAL A 149 -6.13 39.89 4.55
N GLN A 150 -4.95 40.46 4.28
CA GLN A 150 -4.32 40.39 2.95
C GLN A 150 -3.70 39.01 2.69
N ALA A 151 -3.10 38.36 3.69
CA ALA A 151 -2.61 36.99 3.58
C ALA A 151 -3.75 36.01 3.24
N GLN A 152 -4.86 36.10 3.98
CA GLN A 152 -6.08 35.33 3.76
C GLN A 152 -6.61 35.53 2.34
N LYS A 153 -6.82 36.78 1.89
CA LYS A 153 -7.29 37.08 0.53
C LYS A 153 -6.37 36.56 -0.57
N VAL A 154 -5.05 36.58 -0.37
CA VAL A 154 -4.07 36.01 -1.33
C VAL A 154 -4.16 34.49 -1.36
N PHE A 155 -4.38 33.82 -0.23
CA PHE A 155 -4.63 32.38 -0.14
C PHE A 155 -5.95 32.00 -0.83
N GLU A 156 -7.07 32.63 -0.45
CA GLU A 156 -8.42 32.37 -0.97
C GLU A 156 -8.50 32.57 -2.48
N SER A 157 -8.02 33.73 -2.97
CA SER A 157 -7.96 34.03 -4.41
C SER A 157 -7.10 33.00 -5.17
N LYS A 158 -6.03 32.47 -4.53
CA LYS A 158 -5.24 31.40 -5.15
C LYS A 158 -6.03 30.11 -5.22
N PHE A 159 -6.60 29.66 -4.10
CA PHE A 159 -7.43 28.46 -4.01
C PHE A 159 -8.53 28.48 -5.07
N GLN A 160 -9.39 29.51 -5.04
CA GLN A 160 -10.49 29.71 -5.99
C GLN A 160 -10.01 29.69 -7.46
N SER A 161 -8.87 30.32 -7.78
CA SER A 161 -8.31 30.27 -9.14
C SER A 161 -7.92 28.87 -9.64
N LYS A 162 -7.54 27.95 -8.72
CA LYS A 162 -7.11 26.58 -9.02
C LYS A 162 -8.25 25.57 -8.95
N THR A 163 -9.23 25.79 -8.08
CA THR A 163 -10.31 24.83 -7.76
C THR A 163 -11.67 25.22 -8.34
N HIS A 164 -11.92 26.52 -8.58
CA HIS A 164 -13.27 27.08 -8.77
C HIS A 164 -14.23 26.82 -7.59
N ASN A 165 -13.68 26.65 -6.38
CA ASN A 165 -14.42 26.55 -5.12
C ASN A 165 -13.95 27.65 -4.17
N ASP A 166 -14.82 28.08 -3.25
CA ASP A 166 -14.46 29.06 -2.22
C ASP A 166 -13.85 28.37 -0.99
N TRP A 167 -12.83 28.99 -0.40
CA TRP A 167 -12.10 28.39 0.73
C TRP A 167 -12.96 28.28 2.00
N GLN A 168 -13.84 29.25 2.22
CA GLN A 168 -14.77 29.28 3.36
C GLN A 168 -15.82 28.16 3.29
N ASP A 169 -16.07 27.59 2.09
CA ASP A 169 -17.00 26.47 1.86
C ASP A 169 -16.26 25.18 1.42
N LYS A 170 -14.98 25.05 1.83
CA LYS A 170 -14.11 23.90 1.51
C LYS A 170 -14.68 22.53 1.90
N ASP A 171 -15.66 22.48 2.81
CA ASP A 171 -16.24 21.24 3.32
C ASP A 171 -17.37 20.72 2.40
N ASN A 172 -17.93 21.58 1.53
CA ASN A 172 -18.84 21.23 0.44
C ASN A 172 -18.15 21.19 -0.94
N PHE A 173 -16.82 20.97 -0.98
CA PHE A 173 -16.00 21.06 -2.19
C PHE A 173 -16.47 20.18 -3.36
N GLU A 174 -16.71 20.80 -4.52
CA GLU A 174 -17.07 20.11 -5.76
C GLU A 174 -15.92 20.05 -6.79
N LYS A 175 -15.70 18.87 -7.37
CA LYS A 175 -14.66 18.63 -8.38
C LYS A 175 -15.04 19.27 -9.72
N VAL A 176 -14.61 20.52 -9.97
CA VAL A 176 -14.75 21.16 -11.28
C VAL A 176 -13.83 20.51 -12.33
N VAL A 177 -14.37 20.18 -13.51
CA VAL A 177 -13.63 19.53 -14.61
C VAL A 177 -12.49 20.43 -15.11
N GLY A 178 -11.32 19.85 -15.37
CA GLY A 178 -10.13 20.59 -15.85
C GLY A 178 -9.43 21.47 -14.80
N LYS A 179 -9.99 21.62 -13.60
CA LYS A 179 -9.40 22.28 -12.43
C LYS A 179 -8.71 21.28 -11.50
N TYR A 180 -8.02 21.75 -10.47
CA TYR A 180 -7.45 20.90 -9.44
C TYR A 180 -8.56 20.28 -8.56
N ASP A 181 -8.23 19.21 -7.85
CA ASP A 181 -9.02 18.60 -6.77
C ASP A 181 -8.36 18.90 -5.42
N LEU A 182 -9.15 18.88 -4.35
CA LEU A 182 -8.64 18.98 -2.98
C LEU A 182 -8.27 17.57 -2.50
N VAL A 183 -7.02 17.37 -2.10
CA VAL A 183 -6.65 16.19 -1.29
C VAL A 183 -7.00 16.54 0.14
N GLN A 184 -8.01 15.87 0.71
CA GLN A 184 -8.35 16.06 2.11
C GLN A 184 -7.21 15.54 2.99
N MET A 185 -6.78 16.37 3.94
CA MET A 185 -5.69 16.10 4.85
C MET A 185 -6.19 16.13 6.30
N ASP A 186 -5.74 15.18 7.11
CA ASP A 186 -6.04 15.12 8.52
C ASP A 186 -5.09 16.06 9.29
N TYR A 187 -5.68 17.05 9.97
CA TYR A 187 -4.98 18.04 10.79
C TYR A 187 -5.23 17.82 12.29
N SER A 188 -6.00 16.80 12.68
CA SER A 188 -6.23 16.49 14.09
C SER A 188 -4.97 15.92 14.77
N ALA A 189 -4.14 15.22 14.00
CA ALA A 189 -2.78 14.81 14.37
C ALA A 189 -1.79 15.98 14.23
N GLY A 190 -1.82 16.91 15.19
CA GLY A 190 -0.76 17.92 15.34
C GLY A 190 0.51 17.29 15.90
N ASN A 191 1.50 17.03 15.05
CA ASN A 191 2.74 16.33 15.40
C ASN A 191 3.75 17.24 16.12
N GLU A 192 3.39 17.79 17.28
CA GLU A 192 4.23 18.72 18.06
C GLU A 192 5.54 18.06 18.55
N ASP A 193 5.59 16.73 18.61
CA ASP A 193 6.83 15.96 18.60
C ASP A 193 6.97 15.18 17.29
N GLU A 194 8.17 15.19 16.72
CA GLU A 194 8.53 14.30 15.61
C GLU A 194 8.59 12.85 16.13
N MET A 195 8.01 11.88 15.38
CA MET A 195 8.25 10.44 15.64
C MET A 195 9.66 10.02 15.20
N VAL A 196 10.65 10.59 15.89
CA VAL A 196 12.07 10.45 15.60
C VAL A 196 12.69 9.47 16.59
N LEU A 197 13.14 8.32 16.05
CA LEU A 197 14.16 7.50 16.70
C LEU A 197 15.41 8.37 16.90
N PRO A 198 15.81 8.72 18.14
CA PRO A 198 16.60 9.91 18.40
C PRO A 198 18.00 9.87 17.77
N PRO A 199 18.35 10.81 16.87
CA PRO A 199 19.67 10.91 16.27
C PRO A 199 20.67 11.61 17.22
N ASN A 200 20.88 10.97 18.38
CA ASN A 200 22.07 11.10 19.23
C ASN A 200 22.60 12.53 19.43
N LYS A 201 21.84 13.38 20.14
CA LYS A 201 22.27 14.69 20.64
C LYS A 201 21.70 14.98 22.03
N ASP A 202 22.60 14.99 23.00
CA ASP A 202 22.68 15.68 24.32
C ASP A 202 21.45 16.39 24.97
N VAL A 203 20.23 15.90 24.76
CA VAL A 203 19.14 16.10 25.73
C VAL A 203 19.34 15.07 26.85
N LYS A 204 19.16 15.48 28.12
CA LYS A 204 19.16 14.57 29.26
C LYS A 204 17.95 13.65 29.20
N ALA A 205 18.07 12.53 28.48
CA ALA A 205 17.00 11.55 28.36
C ALA A 205 16.56 11.05 29.75
N LYS A 206 15.24 11.03 29.99
CA LYS A 206 14.68 10.10 30.97
C LYS A 206 15.16 8.70 30.59
N ALA A 207 15.60 7.91 31.57
CA ALA A 207 15.95 6.52 31.32
C ALA A 207 14.67 5.80 30.88
N ILE A 208 14.65 5.26 29.65
CA ILE A 208 13.50 4.54 29.10
C ILE A 208 13.26 3.31 30.00
N PRO A 209 12.04 3.10 30.54
CA PRO A 209 11.75 1.94 31.37
C PRO A 209 12.03 0.61 30.65
N GLU A 210 12.44 -0.42 31.39
CA GLU A 210 12.58 -1.76 30.83
C GLU A 210 11.21 -2.32 30.43
N SER A 211 11.13 -2.90 29.22
CA SER A 211 9.88 -3.49 28.71
C SER A 211 9.50 -4.72 29.53
N LYS A 212 8.22 -4.84 29.89
CA LYS A 212 7.66 -5.97 30.63
C LYS A 212 7.32 -7.17 29.72
N LEU A 213 7.58 -7.05 28.41
CA LEU A 213 7.25 -8.05 27.40
C LEU A 213 8.43 -8.99 27.12
N GLU A 214 8.12 -10.23 26.77
CA GLU A 214 9.11 -11.18 26.28
C GLU A 214 9.82 -10.64 25.02
N GLN A 215 11.13 -10.84 24.90
CA GLN A 215 11.93 -10.37 23.75
C GLN A 215 11.31 -10.77 22.40
N LYS A 216 10.75 -11.97 22.28
CA LYS A 216 10.09 -12.43 21.04
C LYS A 216 8.86 -11.61 20.68
N VAL A 217 8.12 -11.11 21.67
CA VAL A 217 6.99 -10.20 21.47
C VAL A 217 7.51 -8.81 21.13
N GLN A 218 8.53 -8.30 21.82
CA GLN A 218 9.18 -7.01 21.47
C GLN A 218 9.68 -7.00 20.02
N ASP A 219 10.35 -8.08 19.57
CA ASP A 219 10.80 -8.27 18.18
C ASP A 219 9.64 -8.20 17.18
N LEU A 220 8.47 -8.76 17.52
CA LEU A 220 7.28 -8.73 16.68
C LEU A 220 6.67 -7.33 16.62
N ILE A 221 6.54 -6.64 17.76
CA ILE A 221 5.99 -5.27 17.81
C ILE A 221 6.87 -4.31 17.00
N ASN A 222 8.20 -4.37 17.20
CA ASN A 222 9.16 -3.58 16.43
C ASN A 222 9.13 -3.88 14.92
N LEU A 223 8.77 -5.11 14.53
CA LEU A 223 8.64 -5.49 13.12
C LEU A 223 7.36 -4.92 12.48
N ILE A 224 6.21 -4.99 13.15
CA ILE A 224 4.91 -4.55 12.59
C ILE A 224 4.65 -3.05 12.74
N CYS A 225 5.24 -2.40 13.74
CA CYS A 225 5.08 -0.96 13.99
C CYS A 225 6.15 -0.10 13.28
N ASN A 226 6.87 -0.65 12.30
CA ASN A 226 7.94 0.05 11.60
C ASN A 226 7.42 0.99 10.49
N ILE A 227 7.30 2.28 10.82
CA ILE A 227 6.84 3.35 9.91
C ILE A 227 7.63 3.36 8.59
N LYS A 228 8.95 3.13 8.63
CA LYS A 228 9.81 3.17 7.41
C LYS A 228 9.44 2.04 6.45
N THR A 229 9.06 0.87 6.98
CA THR A 229 8.56 -0.27 6.19
C THR A 229 7.15 0.00 5.64
N MET A 230 6.30 0.71 6.37
CA MET A 230 4.98 1.17 5.88
C MET A 230 5.14 2.14 4.69
N GLU A 231 6.01 3.15 4.83
CA GLU A 231 6.36 4.10 3.77
C GLU A 231 6.92 3.42 2.52
N GLN A 232 7.89 2.51 2.69
CA GLN A 232 8.47 1.73 1.60
C GLN A 232 7.40 0.92 0.86
N THR A 233 6.48 0.27 1.58
CA THR A 233 5.41 -0.54 0.98
C THR A 233 4.50 0.28 0.05
N VAL A 234 4.05 1.48 0.48
CA VAL A 234 3.18 2.31 -0.37
C VAL A 234 3.94 2.99 -1.53
N MET A 235 5.23 3.32 -1.35
CA MET A 235 6.10 3.81 -2.43
C MET A 235 6.35 2.72 -3.50
N GLU A 236 6.51 1.46 -3.10
CA GLU A 236 6.52 0.33 -4.03
C GLU A 236 5.21 0.23 -4.83
N MET A 237 4.07 0.47 -4.20
CA MET A 237 2.74 0.52 -4.83
C MET A 237 2.45 1.82 -5.64
N LYS A 238 3.44 2.73 -5.68
CA LYS A 238 3.51 3.98 -6.47
C LYS A 238 2.70 5.17 -5.93
N TYR A 239 2.46 5.22 -4.63
CA TYR A 239 1.83 6.35 -3.93
C TYR A 239 2.84 7.49 -3.62
N ASP A 240 2.46 8.77 -3.75
CA ASP A 240 3.34 9.93 -3.43
C ASP A 240 3.25 10.32 -1.95
N THR A 241 4.01 9.61 -1.11
CA THR A 241 4.15 9.85 0.34
C THR A 241 4.66 11.26 0.68
N LYS A 242 5.33 11.95 -0.25
CA LYS A 242 5.92 13.29 -0.02
C LYS A 242 4.85 14.41 -0.02
N LYS A 243 3.60 14.08 -0.34
CA LYS A 243 2.49 15.06 -0.53
C LYS A 243 1.21 14.69 0.18
N ALA A 244 0.91 13.39 0.24
CA ALA A 244 -0.07 12.86 1.16
C ALA A 244 0.63 11.91 2.15
N PRO A 245 1.43 12.43 3.11
CA PRO A 245 2.02 11.64 4.18
C PRO A 245 1.00 10.71 4.84
N LEU A 246 1.45 9.50 5.19
CA LEU A 246 0.60 8.41 5.66
C LEU A 246 -0.33 8.80 6.81
N GLY A 247 0.16 9.58 7.78
CA GLY A 247 -0.63 10.03 8.94
C GLY A 247 -1.73 11.05 8.62
N LYS A 248 -1.75 11.61 7.40
CA LYS A 248 -2.68 12.68 7.00
C LYS A 248 -3.77 12.26 6.02
N ILE A 249 -3.85 11.01 5.57
CA ILE A 249 -4.94 10.60 4.67
C ILE A 249 -6.27 10.55 5.44
N THR A 250 -7.31 11.26 4.99
CA THR A 250 -8.64 11.18 5.64
C THR A 250 -9.35 9.87 5.29
N SER A 251 -10.29 9.45 6.15
CA SER A 251 -11.12 8.27 5.89
C SER A 251 -12.01 8.49 4.66
N ASP A 252 -12.41 9.74 4.40
CA ASP A 252 -13.25 10.12 3.27
C ASP A 252 -12.45 10.25 1.97
N GLN A 253 -11.16 10.61 2.02
CA GLN A 253 -10.25 10.49 0.86
C GLN A 253 -10.11 9.02 0.42
N LEU A 254 -10.07 8.08 1.37
CA LEU A 254 -10.08 6.64 1.06
C LEU A 254 -11.41 6.19 0.44
N LYS A 255 -12.56 6.59 0.99
CA LYS A 255 -13.89 6.34 0.38
C LYS A 255 -13.98 6.90 -1.03
N ALA A 256 -13.51 8.12 -1.26
CA ALA A 256 -13.49 8.77 -2.57
C ALA A 256 -12.59 8.04 -3.57
N GLY A 257 -11.45 7.50 -3.10
CA GLY A 257 -10.58 6.60 -3.87
C GLY A 257 -11.28 5.29 -4.28
N TYR A 258 -11.97 4.63 -3.33
CA TYR A 258 -12.76 3.43 -3.59
C TYR A 258 -13.88 3.67 -4.61
N SER A 259 -14.65 4.76 -4.44
CA SER A 259 -15.72 5.15 -5.36
C SER A 259 -15.19 5.45 -6.77
N ALA A 260 -14.01 6.06 -6.91
CA ALA A 260 -13.38 6.27 -8.22
C ALA A 260 -12.92 4.94 -8.86
N LEU A 261 -12.37 4.00 -8.09
CA LEU A 261 -12.07 2.65 -8.59
C LEU A 261 -13.33 1.89 -8.99
N LYS A 262 -14.48 2.11 -8.31
CA LYS A 262 -15.73 1.43 -8.61
C LYS A 262 -16.23 1.78 -10.01
N VAL A 263 -16.19 3.06 -10.39
CA VAL A 263 -16.52 3.52 -11.77
C VAL A 263 -15.58 2.90 -12.82
N ILE A 264 -14.28 2.81 -12.52
CA ILE A 264 -13.31 2.13 -13.41
C ILE A 264 -13.66 0.64 -13.58
N ALA A 265 -14.00 -0.03 -12.47
CA ALA A 265 -14.35 -1.45 -12.47
C ALA A 265 -15.66 -1.75 -13.21
N GLU A 266 -16.66 -0.89 -13.09
CA GLU A 266 -17.92 -0.97 -13.82
C GLU A 266 -17.68 -0.83 -15.33
N LEU A 267 -16.90 0.18 -15.75
CA LEU A 267 -16.50 0.35 -17.16
C LEU A 267 -15.73 -0.86 -17.71
N ILE A 268 -14.82 -1.47 -16.94
CA ILE A 268 -14.08 -2.66 -17.40
C ILE A 268 -15.03 -3.87 -17.54
N ASN A 269 -15.99 -4.02 -16.62
CA ASN A 269 -17.02 -5.08 -16.70
C ASN A 269 -17.98 -4.88 -17.88
N GLU A 270 -18.25 -3.62 -18.30
CA GLU A 270 -18.93 -3.28 -19.57
C GLU A 270 -18.07 -3.57 -20.82
N GLY A 271 -16.81 -4.00 -20.67
CA GLY A 271 -15.86 -4.23 -21.76
C GLY A 271 -15.11 -2.98 -22.24
N VAL A 272 -15.28 -1.83 -21.57
CA VAL A 272 -14.65 -0.56 -21.93
C VAL A 272 -13.18 -0.55 -21.48
N THR A 273 -12.30 -1.05 -22.35
CA THR A 273 -10.84 -1.16 -22.12
C THR A 273 -10.01 0.03 -22.62
N SER A 274 -10.66 1.03 -23.25
CA SER A 274 -10.03 2.25 -23.76
C SER A 274 -11.05 3.37 -24.00
N GLY A 275 -10.60 4.52 -24.51
CA GLY A 275 -11.46 5.65 -24.86
C GLY A 275 -11.66 6.68 -23.75
N ALA A 276 -12.45 7.71 -24.03
CA ALA A 276 -12.55 8.91 -23.19
C ALA A 276 -13.14 8.62 -21.79
N LYS A 277 -14.17 7.78 -21.68
CA LYS A 277 -14.81 7.43 -20.39
C LYS A 277 -13.80 6.82 -19.40
N LEU A 278 -13.13 5.73 -19.79
CA LEU A 278 -12.13 5.06 -18.95
C LEU A 278 -10.95 5.98 -18.62
N CYS A 279 -10.52 6.80 -19.59
CA CYS A 279 -9.45 7.76 -19.38
C CYS A 279 -9.81 8.82 -18.33
N GLN A 280 -11.07 9.30 -18.33
CA GLN A 280 -11.54 10.23 -17.30
C GLN A 280 -11.66 9.54 -15.93
N ALA A 281 -12.25 8.35 -15.85
CA ALA A 281 -12.32 7.63 -14.58
C ALA A 281 -10.92 7.34 -13.98
N CYS A 282 -9.93 7.01 -14.80
CA CYS A 282 -8.52 6.90 -14.39
C CYS A 282 -7.92 8.25 -13.94
N ASN A 283 -8.24 9.36 -14.63
CA ASN A 283 -7.84 10.70 -14.19
C ASN A 283 -8.39 11.00 -12.79
N ASP A 284 -9.67 10.71 -12.55
CA ASP A 284 -10.34 11.00 -11.28
C ASP A 284 -9.75 10.16 -10.14
N PHE A 285 -9.45 8.88 -10.37
CA PHE A 285 -8.77 8.04 -9.37
C PHE A 285 -7.37 8.57 -9.01
N TYR A 286 -6.50 8.86 -9.99
CA TYR A 286 -5.14 9.37 -9.70
C TYR A 286 -5.11 10.81 -9.17
N THR A 287 -6.16 11.57 -9.46
CA THR A 287 -6.37 12.89 -8.88
C THR A 287 -6.73 12.79 -7.39
N ARG A 288 -7.61 11.85 -7.01
CA ARG A 288 -7.99 11.61 -5.60
C ARG A 288 -6.90 10.89 -4.80
N ILE A 289 -6.16 9.97 -5.42
CA ILE A 289 -5.11 9.17 -4.77
C ILE A 289 -3.76 9.49 -5.45
N PRO A 290 -2.91 10.36 -4.88
CA PRO A 290 -1.67 10.83 -5.52
C PRO A 290 -0.69 9.68 -5.84
N HIS A 291 -0.24 9.59 -7.09
CA HIS A 291 0.66 8.54 -7.56
C HIS A 291 1.92 9.08 -8.27
N GLU A 292 3.10 8.58 -7.88
CA GLU A 292 4.38 8.91 -8.51
C GLU A 292 4.71 7.98 -9.69
N PHE A 293 4.53 8.48 -10.91
CA PHE A 293 4.83 7.77 -12.17
C PHE A 293 6.15 8.21 -12.83
N GLY A 294 6.95 9.04 -12.15
CA GLY A 294 8.09 9.72 -12.77
C GLY A 294 7.65 10.56 -13.98
N MET A 295 8.50 10.69 -15.00
CA MET A 295 8.17 11.40 -16.25
C MET A 295 7.23 10.62 -17.20
N LYS A 296 6.92 9.35 -16.91
CA LYS A 296 6.03 8.53 -17.74
C LYS A 296 4.58 9.02 -17.62
N VAL A 297 3.80 8.81 -18.68
CA VAL A 297 2.34 9.00 -18.66
C VAL A 297 1.73 8.07 -17.60
N PRO A 298 0.80 8.54 -16.75
CA PRO A 298 0.07 7.65 -15.85
C PRO A 298 -0.65 6.57 -16.68
N PRO A 299 -0.52 5.27 -16.33
CA PRO A 299 -1.13 4.19 -17.09
C PRO A 299 -2.66 4.21 -16.96
N LEU A 300 -3.38 3.76 -17.97
CA LEU A 300 -4.81 3.43 -17.80
C LEU A 300 -4.93 2.13 -17.01
N ILE A 301 -5.85 2.09 -16.05
CA ILE A 301 -6.31 0.84 -15.42
C ILE A 301 -7.30 0.20 -16.40
N LYS A 302 -7.03 -1.02 -16.86
CA LYS A 302 -7.80 -1.67 -17.95
C LYS A 302 -8.30 -3.07 -17.61
N THR A 303 -7.80 -3.66 -16.53
CA THR A 303 -8.06 -5.06 -16.16
C THR A 303 -8.47 -5.20 -14.70
N ASN A 304 -9.25 -6.24 -14.40
CA ASN A 304 -9.71 -6.53 -13.04
C ASN A 304 -8.53 -6.84 -12.08
N GLN A 305 -7.38 -7.25 -12.61
CA GLN A 305 -6.15 -7.43 -11.83
C GLN A 305 -5.49 -6.09 -11.46
N GLU A 306 -5.48 -5.10 -12.36
CA GLU A 306 -4.99 -3.75 -12.04
C GLU A 306 -5.93 -3.03 -11.06
N VAL A 307 -7.25 -3.24 -11.18
CA VAL A 307 -8.24 -2.78 -10.18
C VAL A 307 -7.93 -3.41 -8.82
N LYS A 308 -7.73 -4.73 -8.74
CA LYS A 308 -7.35 -5.41 -7.49
C LYS A 308 -6.07 -4.82 -6.88
N SER A 309 -5.02 -4.61 -7.68
CA SER A 309 -3.78 -4.00 -7.19
C SER A 309 -3.91 -2.52 -6.78
N LYS A 310 -5.06 -1.86 -7.01
CA LYS A 310 -5.40 -0.54 -6.47
C LYS A 310 -6.37 -0.58 -5.30
N ILE A 311 -7.20 -1.62 -5.18
CA ILE A 311 -7.89 -1.98 -3.95
C ILE A 311 -6.86 -2.28 -2.85
N GLU A 312 -5.88 -3.16 -3.11
CA GLU A 312 -4.81 -3.52 -2.17
C GLU A 312 -4.01 -2.30 -1.66
N LEU A 313 -3.90 -1.24 -2.47
CA LEU A 313 -3.26 0.03 -2.06
C LEU A 313 -4.13 0.81 -1.07
N LEU A 314 -5.44 0.91 -1.31
CA LEU A 314 -6.37 1.60 -0.40
C LEU A 314 -6.56 0.83 0.92
N GLU A 315 -6.53 -0.51 0.86
CA GLU A 315 -6.52 -1.37 2.06
C GLU A 315 -5.26 -1.13 2.88
N ALA A 316 -4.07 -1.17 2.27
CA ALA A 316 -2.80 -0.87 2.93
C ALA A 316 -2.73 0.55 3.52
N LEU A 317 -3.18 1.58 2.78
CA LEU A 317 -3.26 2.95 3.30
C LEU A 317 -4.21 3.05 4.51
N GLY A 318 -5.33 2.32 4.49
CA GLY A 318 -6.28 2.25 5.61
C GLY A 318 -5.68 1.57 6.85
N ASP A 319 -5.03 0.42 6.69
CA ASP A 319 -4.36 -0.28 7.80
C ASP A 319 -3.18 0.54 8.37
N ILE A 320 -2.42 1.23 7.51
CA ILE A 320 -1.33 2.10 7.93
C ILE A 320 -1.83 3.33 8.71
N LYS A 321 -2.95 3.96 8.31
CA LYS A 321 -3.56 5.04 9.10
C LYS A 321 -3.86 4.57 10.53
N ILE A 322 -4.36 3.35 10.67
CA ILE A 322 -4.70 2.75 11.97
C ILE A 322 -3.42 2.45 12.77
N ALA A 323 -2.40 1.89 12.12
CA ALA A 323 -1.09 1.67 12.73
C ALA A 323 -0.48 2.97 13.26
N LEU A 324 -0.60 4.08 12.52
CA LEU A 324 -0.14 5.40 12.99
C LEU A 324 -0.97 5.94 14.16
N SER A 325 -2.28 5.67 14.22
CA SER A 325 -3.11 6.00 15.40
C SER A 325 -2.82 5.14 16.65
N ILE A 326 -2.15 3.99 16.47
CA ILE A 326 -1.64 3.12 17.54
C ILE A 326 -0.24 3.58 17.99
N LEU A 327 0.51 4.21 17.10
CA LEU A 327 1.85 4.79 17.32
C LEU A 327 1.81 6.23 17.89
N ASP A 328 0.65 6.88 17.96
CA ASP A 328 0.46 8.24 18.49
C ASP A 328 0.86 8.36 19.97
N SER A 329 2.05 8.90 20.24
CA SER A 329 2.64 8.99 21.58
C SER A 329 1.92 9.95 22.54
N LYS A 330 0.95 10.75 22.08
CA LYS A 330 0.18 11.69 22.92
C LYS A 330 -0.68 11.01 24.01
N LYS A 331 -0.72 9.68 24.02
CA LYS A 331 -1.44 8.85 24.99
C LYS A 331 -0.53 7.79 25.61
N ASP A 332 0.78 7.99 25.56
CA ASP A 332 1.77 7.09 26.18
C ASP A 332 1.68 7.25 27.69
N ASP A 333 1.75 6.13 28.42
CA ASP A 333 2.10 6.16 29.83
C ASP A 333 3.62 6.40 29.92
N GLU A 334 4.04 7.50 30.55
CA GLU A 334 5.45 7.86 30.71
C GLU A 334 6.22 6.89 31.63
N ASP A 335 5.53 6.11 32.46
CA ASP A 335 6.12 5.08 33.33
C ASP A 335 6.25 3.70 32.62
N LEU A 336 5.86 3.61 31.34
CA LEU A 336 5.99 2.40 30.50
C LEU A 336 7.05 2.56 29.39
N ASN A 337 7.54 1.42 28.91
CA ASN A 337 8.35 1.39 27.69
C ASN A 337 7.44 1.71 26.47
N PRO A 338 7.90 2.49 25.47
CA PRO A 338 7.11 2.76 24.26
C PRO A 338 6.63 1.50 23.52
N ILE A 339 7.37 0.40 23.56
CA ILE A 339 6.96 -0.90 22.99
C ILE A 339 5.75 -1.46 23.75
N ASP A 340 5.71 -1.29 25.07
CA ASP A 340 4.59 -1.72 25.92
C ASP A 340 3.35 -0.85 25.65
N ASN A 341 3.51 0.48 25.48
CA ASN A 341 2.45 1.39 25.05
C ASN A 341 1.85 0.98 23.69
N HIS A 342 2.69 0.68 22.68
CA HIS A 342 2.23 0.16 21.40
C HIS A 342 1.48 -1.18 21.53
N TYR A 343 2.02 -2.11 22.32
CA TYR A 343 1.41 -3.41 22.57
C TYR A 343 0.02 -3.31 23.22
N HIS A 344 -0.12 -2.49 24.26
CA HIS A 344 -1.42 -2.27 24.91
C HIS A 344 -2.47 -1.71 23.96
N ARG A 345 -2.07 -0.81 23.04
CA ARG A 345 -2.98 -0.23 22.02
C ARG A 345 -3.37 -1.18 20.90
N LEU A 346 -2.57 -2.21 20.61
CA LEU A 346 -3.04 -3.32 19.76
C LEU A 346 -4.25 -4.03 20.38
N ASN A 347 -4.46 -3.92 21.69
CA ASN A 347 -5.62 -4.47 22.41
C ASN A 347 -5.85 -5.95 22.03
N CYS A 348 -4.75 -6.70 22.01
CA CYS A 348 -4.63 -8.10 21.63
C CYS A 348 -3.52 -8.69 22.50
N HIS A 349 -3.80 -9.72 23.27
CA HIS A 349 -2.75 -10.44 23.99
C HIS A 349 -1.96 -11.27 22.99
N ILE A 350 -0.62 -11.22 23.09
CA ILE A 350 0.29 -11.97 22.21
C ILE A 350 1.31 -12.68 23.08
N LYS A 351 1.46 -13.99 22.88
CA LYS A 351 2.39 -14.85 23.63
C LYS A 351 3.20 -15.71 22.67
N HIS A 352 4.52 -15.83 22.86
CA HIS A 352 5.32 -16.78 22.08
C HIS A 352 4.95 -18.23 22.41
N LEU A 353 4.90 -19.09 21.39
CA LEU A 353 4.78 -20.53 21.56
C LEU A 353 6.17 -21.17 21.54
N GLU A 354 6.56 -21.74 22.68
CA GLU A 354 7.80 -22.52 22.81
C GLU A 354 7.92 -23.53 21.67
N THR A 355 9.10 -23.60 21.05
CA THR A 355 9.37 -24.41 19.84
C THR A 355 9.10 -25.91 20.02
N LYS A 356 9.12 -26.40 21.27
CA LYS A 356 8.85 -27.79 21.67
C LYS A 356 7.42 -28.02 22.19
N SER A 357 6.56 -27.00 22.15
CA SER A 357 5.16 -27.15 22.53
C SER A 357 4.40 -27.94 21.45
N LYS A 358 3.46 -28.78 21.89
CA LYS A 358 2.61 -29.58 20.99
C LYS A 358 1.92 -28.73 19.93
N ASP A 359 1.46 -27.53 20.30
CA ASP A 359 0.77 -26.62 19.40
C ASP A 359 1.75 -26.01 18.37
N HIS A 360 2.97 -25.64 18.79
CA HIS A 360 4.01 -25.21 17.84
C HIS A 360 4.37 -26.31 16.84
N GLU A 361 4.48 -27.58 17.27
CA GLU A 361 4.71 -28.71 16.38
C GLU A 361 3.57 -28.94 15.38
N ILE A 362 2.31 -28.90 15.86
CA ILE A 362 1.09 -29.03 15.03
C ILE A 362 1.04 -27.89 14.00
N LEU A 363 1.20 -26.64 14.42
CA LEU A 363 1.10 -25.47 13.55
C LEU A 363 2.25 -25.43 12.53
N SER A 364 3.48 -25.76 12.94
CA SER A 364 4.62 -25.90 12.03
C SER A 364 4.38 -27.00 11.00
N LYS A 365 3.88 -28.17 11.42
CA LYS A 365 3.53 -29.27 10.50
C LYS A 365 2.41 -28.88 9.54
N TYR A 366 1.41 -28.13 9.98
CA TYR A 366 0.32 -27.63 9.12
C TYR A 366 0.84 -26.66 8.05
N ILE A 367 1.66 -25.67 8.45
CA ILE A 367 2.30 -24.71 7.53
C ILE A 367 3.14 -25.44 6.48
N MET A 368 4.01 -26.37 6.91
CA MET A 368 4.94 -27.04 6.00
C MET A 368 4.27 -28.10 5.11
N SER A 369 3.30 -28.85 5.63
CA SER A 369 2.60 -29.90 4.84
C SER A 369 1.65 -29.35 3.79
N THR A 370 1.18 -28.11 3.92
CA THR A 370 0.21 -27.49 3.01
C THR A 370 0.82 -26.48 2.02
N HIS A 371 2.14 -26.55 1.80
CA HIS A 371 2.79 -25.81 0.72
C HIS A 371 2.35 -26.35 -0.65
N GLY A 372 1.47 -25.62 -1.33
CA GLY A 372 0.94 -25.98 -2.64
C GLY A 372 2.02 -26.11 -3.71
N ALA A 373 2.04 -27.25 -4.42
CA ALA A 373 3.07 -27.64 -5.37
C ALA A 373 3.31 -26.65 -6.54
N THR A 374 2.32 -25.83 -6.93
CA THR A 374 2.52 -24.82 -7.98
C THR A 374 3.25 -23.57 -7.49
N HIS A 375 3.32 -23.34 -6.17
CA HIS A 375 4.04 -22.21 -5.56
C HIS A 375 5.51 -22.55 -5.31
N SER A 376 6.19 -23.10 -6.33
CA SER A 376 7.53 -23.67 -6.22
C SER A 376 8.68 -22.66 -6.36
N SER A 377 8.38 -21.36 -6.46
CA SER A 377 9.35 -20.26 -6.56
C SER A 377 10.04 -19.92 -5.22
N PHE A 378 9.42 -20.29 -4.10
CA PHE A 378 9.96 -20.16 -2.74
C PHE A 378 9.69 -21.42 -1.92
N SER A 379 10.48 -21.64 -0.87
CA SER A 379 10.07 -22.40 0.31
C SER A 379 9.90 -21.46 1.52
N MET A 380 9.35 -21.98 2.61
CA MET A 380 9.11 -21.26 3.85
C MET A 380 9.83 -21.95 5.01
N ASP A 381 10.49 -21.18 5.88
CA ASP A 381 10.92 -21.64 7.21
C ASP A 381 10.03 -20.95 8.26
N VAL A 382 9.53 -21.70 9.24
CA VAL A 382 8.88 -21.12 10.43
C VAL A 382 9.96 -20.64 11.39
N LEU A 383 9.95 -19.36 11.76
CA LEU A 383 10.92 -18.79 12.71
C LEU A 383 10.38 -18.72 14.14
N ASP A 384 9.15 -18.23 14.28
CA ASP A 384 8.43 -18.04 15.53
C ASP A 384 6.93 -18.26 15.28
N ILE A 385 6.19 -18.75 16.28
CA ILE A 385 4.72 -18.75 16.27
C ILE A 385 4.25 -18.09 17.56
N TYR A 386 3.23 -17.25 17.46
CA TYR A 386 2.60 -16.56 18.57
C TYR A 386 1.14 -16.99 18.69
N ASP A 387 0.68 -17.21 19.92
CA ASP A 387 -0.73 -17.34 20.28
C ASP A 387 -1.35 -15.94 20.43
N LEU A 388 -2.61 -15.80 20.00
CA LEU A 388 -3.35 -14.53 19.99
C LEU A 388 -4.67 -14.67 20.76
N ASP A 389 -4.94 -13.74 21.67
CA ASP A 389 -6.29 -13.49 22.18
C ASP A 389 -6.70 -12.03 21.94
N LYS A 390 -7.59 -11.83 20.97
CA LYS A 390 -8.07 -10.50 20.60
C LYS A 390 -9.18 -10.05 21.55
N SER A 391 -8.98 -8.92 22.22
CA SER A 391 -9.86 -8.41 23.27
C SER A 391 -11.33 -8.31 22.81
N GLY A 392 -12.18 -9.14 23.42
CA GLY A 392 -13.62 -9.20 23.13
C GLY A 392 -14.02 -9.96 21.85
N GLU A 393 -13.09 -10.51 21.09
CA GLU A 393 -13.38 -11.28 19.87
C GLU A 393 -14.05 -12.62 20.20
N LEU A 394 -13.49 -13.39 21.14
CA LEU A 394 -14.10 -14.63 21.65
C LEU A 394 -15.53 -14.42 22.22
N LYS A 395 -15.81 -13.24 22.79
CA LYS A 395 -17.16 -12.88 23.30
C LYS A 395 -18.16 -12.54 22.19
N LYS A 396 -17.68 -12.22 20.98
CA LYS A 396 -18.50 -11.91 19.80
C LYS A 396 -18.62 -13.11 18.85
N PHE A 397 -17.76 -14.11 18.99
CA PHE A 397 -17.62 -15.23 18.08
C PHE A 397 -18.92 -16.04 17.93
N LYS A 398 -19.43 -16.15 16.70
CA LYS A 398 -20.62 -16.92 16.35
C LYS A 398 -20.22 -18.29 15.83
N ASP A 399 -20.44 -19.32 16.64
CA ASP A 399 -20.20 -20.69 16.20
C ASP A 399 -21.44 -21.27 15.48
N HIS A 400 -21.34 -21.41 14.17
CA HIS A 400 -22.28 -22.11 13.30
C HIS A 400 -21.88 -23.57 13.04
N GLY A 401 -20.84 -24.08 13.71
CA GLY A 401 -20.20 -25.37 13.45
C GLY A 401 -19.23 -25.34 12.27
N ASN A 402 -18.65 -26.51 11.95
CA ASN A 402 -17.66 -26.66 10.87
C ASN A 402 -16.48 -25.66 11.00
N LYS A 403 -15.86 -25.64 12.19
CA LYS A 403 -14.75 -24.75 12.51
C LYS A 403 -13.44 -25.29 11.94
N LEU A 404 -12.87 -24.57 10.99
CA LEU A 404 -11.55 -24.87 10.44
C LEU A 404 -10.53 -23.83 10.93
N LEU A 405 -9.30 -24.28 11.21
CA LEU A 405 -8.16 -23.40 11.40
C LEU A 405 -7.56 -23.07 10.01
N LEU A 406 -7.76 -21.85 9.52
CA LEU A 406 -7.42 -21.46 8.15
C LEU A 406 -6.44 -20.29 8.07
N PHE A 407 -5.65 -20.26 6.98
CA PHE A 407 -4.60 -19.26 6.76
C PHE A 407 -5.14 -17.97 6.14
N HIS A 408 -4.79 -16.84 6.75
CA HIS A 408 -4.89 -15.50 6.16
C HIS A 408 -3.49 -14.88 6.06
N GLY A 409 -3.19 -14.23 4.93
CA GLY A 409 -1.90 -13.58 4.66
C GLY A 409 -2.10 -12.16 4.17
N SER A 410 -1.23 -11.26 4.58
CA SER A 410 -1.29 -9.83 4.26
C SER A 410 0.11 -9.20 4.34
N ARG A 411 0.25 -8.02 3.72
CA ARG A 411 1.50 -7.24 3.67
C ARG A 411 2.00 -6.91 5.06
N LEU A 412 3.33 -6.83 5.24
CA LEU A 412 3.92 -6.61 6.56
C LEU A 412 3.43 -5.30 7.24
N SER A 413 3.19 -4.26 6.44
CA SER A 413 2.61 -2.97 6.84
C SER A 413 1.23 -3.04 7.50
N ASN A 414 0.46 -4.09 7.24
CA ASN A 414 -0.96 -4.12 7.60
C ASN A 414 -1.21 -4.74 8.99
N TRP A 415 -0.26 -5.50 9.53
CA TRP A 415 -0.49 -6.32 10.74
C TRP A 415 -0.72 -5.51 12.02
N ALA A 416 -0.17 -4.29 12.14
CA ALA A 416 -0.52 -3.40 13.25
C ALA A 416 -1.99 -2.95 13.18
N GLY A 417 -2.52 -2.68 11.98
CA GLY A 417 -3.95 -2.38 11.77
C GLY A 417 -4.84 -3.60 12.03
N ILE A 418 -4.47 -4.77 11.50
CA ILE A 418 -5.22 -6.03 11.65
C ILE A 418 -5.24 -6.49 13.12
N LEU A 419 -4.11 -6.48 13.83
CA LEU A 419 -4.09 -6.84 15.25
C LEU A 419 -4.81 -5.77 16.10
N GLY A 420 -4.74 -4.49 15.72
CA GLY A 420 -5.44 -3.38 16.37
C GLY A 420 -6.98 -3.47 16.28
N GLN A 421 -7.54 -3.79 15.10
CA GLN A 421 -8.99 -3.75 14.86
C GLN A 421 -9.66 -5.12 14.61
N GLY A 422 -8.88 -6.18 14.40
CA GLY A 422 -9.37 -7.46 13.86
C GLY A 422 -9.39 -7.47 12.33
N LEU A 423 -9.76 -8.62 11.74
CA LEU A 423 -9.98 -8.74 10.30
C LEU A 423 -11.31 -8.07 9.90
N ARG A 424 -11.32 -7.41 8.74
CA ARG A 424 -12.40 -6.51 8.30
C ARG A 424 -12.86 -6.85 6.89
N ILE A 425 -14.15 -6.63 6.61
CA ILE A 425 -14.72 -6.75 5.26
C ILE A 425 -14.51 -5.44 4.51
N ALA A 426 -14.25 -5.55 3.20
CA ALA A 426 -14.06 -4.40 2.31
C ALA A 426 -15.26 -3.42 2.35
N PRO A 427 -15.02 -2.09 2.37
CA PRO A 427 -16.07 -1.11 2.62
C PRO A 427 -17.10 -1.06 1.46
N PRO A 428 -18.35 -0.60 1.70
CA PRO A 428 -19.42 -0.57 0.69
C PRO A 428 -19.06 0.13 -0.62
N GLU A 429 -18.22 1.17 -0.54
CA GLU A 429 -17.72 1.98 -1.66
C GLU A 429 -16.76 1.22 -2.58
N ALA A 430 -16.06 0.20 -2.07
CA ALA A 430 -15.07 -0.55 -2.84
C ALA A 430 -15.69 -1.23 -4.08
N PRO A 431 -14.93 -1.42 -5.18
CA PRO A 431 -15.36 -2.32 -6.24
C PRO A 431 -15.56 -3.74 -5.70
N VAL A 432 -16.54 -4.47 -6.23
CA VAL A 432 -16.59 -5.94 -6.03
C VAL A 432 -15.57 -6.65 -6.92
N THR A 433 -15.26 -6.04 -8.07
CA THR A 433 -14.20 -6.45 -9.01
C THR A 433 -12.83 -6.48 -8.33
N GLY A 434 -12.35 -7.70 -8.05
CA GLY A 434 -11.10 -7.95 -7.32
C GLY A 434 -11.26 -9.04 -6.25
N TYR A 435 -12.48 -9.17 -5.72
CA TYR A 435 -12.90 -10.22 -4.81
C TYR A 435 -13.64 -11.31 -5.61
N MET A 436 -13.17 -12.57 -5.58
CA MET A 436 -13.66 -13.63 -6.48
C MET A 436 -15.08 -14.10 -6.16
N PHE A 437 -15.49 -13.92 -4.90
CA PHE A 437 -16.73 -14.42 -4.29
C PHE A 437 -17.43 -13.32 -3.47
N GLY A 438 -17.44 -12.08 -3.97
CA GLY A 438 -18.01 -10.94 -3.25
C GLY A 438 -17.18 -10.45 -2.07
N LYS A 439 -17.67 -9.43 -1.37
CA LYS A 439 -16.95 -8.78 -0.27
C LYS A 439 -17.09 -9.56 1.04
N GLY A 440 -16.06 -10.30 1.41
CA GLY A 440 -15.96 -11.01 2.69
C GLY A 440 -14.50 -11.11 3.13
N VAL A 441 -14.23 -11.81 4.23
CA VAL A 441 -12.84 -12.12 4.64
C VAL A 441 -12.41 -13.46 4.04
N TYR A 442 -11.29 -13.45 3.33
CA TYR A 442 -10.79 -14.59 2.54
C TYR A 442 -9.73 -15.37 3.31
N PHE A 443 -9.86 -16.70 3.26
CA PHE A 443 -8.96 -17.68 3.89
C PHE A 443 -8.63 -18.84 2.93
N ALA A 444 -7.54 -19.54 3.22
CA ALA A 444 -7.15 -20.77 2.53
C ALA A 444 -6.79 -21.89 3.51
N ASP A 445 -6.96 -23.14 3.05
CA ASP A 445 -6.47 -24.36 3.70
C ASP A 445 -5.02 -24.71 3.30
N MET A 446 -4.48 -24.03 2.29
CA MET A 446 -3.11 -24.21 1.78
C MET A 446 -2.21 -23.03 2.16
N SER A 447 -1.20 -23.26 3.01
CA SER A 447 -0.33 -22.21 3.58
C SER A 447 0.27 -21.29 2.52
N SER A 448 0.88 -21.85 1.48
CA SER A 448 1.57 -21.08 0.45
C SER A 448 0.64 -20.28 -0.47
N LYS A 449 -0.67 -20.57 -0.47
CA LYS A 449 -1.67 -19.74 -1.17
C LYS A 449 -1.82 -18.40 -0.47
N SER A 450 -2.07 -18.41 0.84
CA SER A 450 -2.16 -17.20 1.65
C SER A 450 -0.79 -16.50 1.79
N ALA A 451 0.31 -17.26 1.83
CA ALA A 451 1.66 -16.68 1.90
C ALA A 451 2.05 -15.79 0.71
N ASN A 452 1.44 -15.98 -0.48
CA ASN A 452 1.65 -15.06 -1.61
C ASN A 452 1.18 -13.62 -1.29
N TYR A 453 0.17 -13.46 -0.43
CA TYR A 453 -0.35 -12.15 0.00
C TYR A 453 0.56 -11.43 1.02
N CYS A 454 1.62 -12.09 1.51
CA CYS A 454 2.66 -11.42 2.31
C CYS A 454 3.52 -10.45 1.48
N TRP A 455 3.55 -10.59 0.14
CA TRP A 455 4.33 -9.76 -0.80
C TRP A 455 5.83 -9.64 -0.48
N THR A 456 6.40 -10.66 0.15
CA THR A 456 7.85 -10.80 0.40
C THR A 456 8.65 -10.94 -0.90
N ASN A 457 9.95 -10.69 -0.82
CA ASN A 457 10.88 -10.76 -1.96
C ASN A 457 12.30 -11.15 -1.49
N LYS A 458 13.28 -11.19 -2.41
CA LYS A 458 14.68 -11.58 -2.08
C LYS A 458 15.40 -10.63 -1.11
N SER A 459 15.01 -9.35 -1.03
CA SER A 459 15.62 -8.34 -0.16
C SER A 459 14.85 -8.14 1.15
N ASN A 460 13.52 -8.30 1.11
CA ASN A 460 12.66 -8.33 2.30
C ASN A 460 11.91 -9.67 2.34
N ASN A 461 12.52 -10.67 2.99
CA ASN A 461 12.07 -12.05 2.95
C ASN A 461 11.41 -12.54 4.25
N ILE A 462 11.06 -11.64 5.16
CA ILE A 462 10.28 -11.96 6.37
C ILE A 462 8.83 -11.52 6.16
N GLY A 463 7.89 -12.45 6.34
CA GLY A 463 6.46 -12.18 6.30
C GLY A 463 5.75 -12.82 7.49
N LEU A 464 4.51 -12.40 7.73
CA LEU A 464 3.66 -12.98 8.77
C LEU A 464 2.46 -13.67 8.12
N LEU A 465 2.07 -14.82 8.66
CA LEU A 465 0.95 -15.63 8.20
C LEU A 465 0.06 -15.94 9.41
N MET A 466 -1.19 -15.48 9.38
CA MET A 466 -2.14 -15.66 10.47
C MET A 466 -2.95 -16.93 10.27
N LEU A 467 -3.28 -17.61 11.38
CA LEU A 467 -4.22 -18.70 11.43
C LEU A 467 -5.42 -18.28 12.28
N CYS A 468 -6.62 -18.41 11.72
CA CYS A 468 -7.88 -18.08 12.38
C CYS A 468 -8.76 -19.33 12.55
N GLU A 469 -9.43 -19.43 13.70
CA GLU A 469 -10.58 -20.32 13.90
C GLU A 469 -11.77 -19.66 13.16
N VAL A 470 -12.20 -20.27 12.05
CA VAL A 470 -13.27 -19.74 11.19
C VAL A 470 -14.46 -20.69 11.26
N SER A 471 -15.60 -20.21 11.77
CA SER A 471 -16.84 -20.98 11.83
C SER A 471 -17.60 -20.87 10.50
N LEU A 472 -17.37 -21.85 9.62
CA LEU A 472 -17.92 -21.86 8.27
C LEU A 472 -19.40 -22.25 8.21
N GLY A 473 -19.91 -22.93 9.25
CA GLY A 473 -21.21 -23.58 9.24
C GLY A 473 -21.40 -24.46 8.01
N LYS A 474 -22.58 -24.38 7.40
CA LYS A 474 -22.82 -24.93 6.06
C LYS A 474 -22.34 -23.94 4.97
N PRO A 475 -21.34 -24.28 4.13
CA PRO A 475 -20.91 -23.42 3.04
C PRO A 475 -21.80 -23.51 1.79
N ARG A 476 -21.78 -22.46 0.99
CA ARG A 476 -22.17 -22.41 -0.42
C ARG A 476 -20.95 -22.81 -1.26
N GLU A 477 -20.94 -24.01 -1.84
CA GLU A 477 -19.83 -24.46 -2.69
C GLU A 477 -19.95 -23.91 -4.12
N LEU A 478 -18.87 -23.37 -4.69
CA LEU A 478 -18.85 -22.74 -6.02
C LEU A 478 -17.64 -23.18 -6.87
N LEU A 479 -17.91 -23.41 -8.16
CA LEU A 479 -16.92 -23.87 -9.16
C LEU A 479 -16.33 -22.73 -10.04
N ASN A 480 -16.96 -21.56 -10.02
CA ASN A 480 -16.61 -20.37 -10.82
C ASN A 480 -16.63 -19.15 -9.90
N ALA A 481 -15.91 -18.08 -10.25
CA ALA A 481 -16.08 -16.78 -9.60
C ALA A 481 -17.53 -16.30 -9.71
N GLU A 482 -18.07 -15.76 -8.62
CA GLU A 482 -19.43 -15.20 -8.56
C GLU A 482 -19.40 -13.97 -7.62
N TYR A 483 -19.46 -12.77 -8.21
CA TYR A 483 -19.24 -11.53 -7.47
C TYR A 483 -20.34 -11.22 -6.45
N ASN A 484 -21.51 -11.85 -6.55
CA ASN A 484 -22.63 -11.76 -5.61
C ASN A 484 -22.76 -13.01 -4.70
N ALA A 485 -21.68 -13.77 -4.47
CA ALA A 485 -21.71 -14.95 -3.60
C ALA A 485 -21.92 -14.64 -2.10
N ASP A 486 -21.78 -13.37 -1.71
CA ASP A 486 -22.20 -12.80 -0.42
C ASP A 486 -23.72 -12.87 -0.20
N GLN A 487 -24.50 -12.99 -1.29
CA GLN A 487 -25.92 -13.30 -1.24
C GLN A 487 -26.13 -14.80 -0.91
N LEU A 488 -25.90 -15.15 0.35
CA LEU A 488 -25.98 -16.52 0.86
C LEU A 488 -27.41 -17.10 0.78
N PRO A 489 -27.62 -18.27 0.17
CA PRO A 489 -28.88 -19.01 0.26
C PRO A 489 -29.26 -19.34 1.71
N LYS A 490 -30.57 -19.36 2.01
CA LYS A 490 -31.10 -19.62 3.36
C LYS A 490 -30.52 -20.92 3.96
N GLY A 491 -29.87 -20.79 5.13
CA GLY A 491 -29.22 -21.91 5.82
C GLY A 491 -27.77 -22.19 5.38
N THR A 492 -27.16 -21.32 4.57
CA THR A 492 -25.70 -21.26 4.37
C THR A 492 -25.10 -20.07 5.12
N HIS A 493 -23.82 -20.17 5.46
CA HIS A 493 -23.12 -19.25 6.39
C HIS A 493 -21.76 -18.77 5.86
N SER A 494 -21.27 -19.35 4.76
CA SER A 494 -19.98 -19.03 4.16
C SER A 494 -20.02 -19.44 2.68
N THR A 495 -19.04 -18.99 1.90
CA THR A 495 -18.78 -19.51 0.55
C THR A 495 -17.48 -20.30 0.53
N LYS A 496 -17.46 -21.37 -0.25
CA LYS A 496 -16.28 -22.19 -0.52
C LYS A 496 -16.04 -22.29 -2.02
N GLY A 497 -15.00 -21.59 -2.50
CA GLY A 497 -14.47 -21.78 -3.83
C GLY A 497 -13.76 -23.14 -3.91
N MET A 498 -14.24 -24.02 -4.79
CA MET A 498 -13.80 -25.41 -4.87
C MET A 498 -12.54 -25.55 -5.74
N GLY A 499 -11.44 -25.96 -5.12
CA GLY A 499 -10.15 -26.16 -5.77
C GLY A 499 -9.88 -27.60 -6.20
N LYS A 500 -9.05 -27.78 -7.23
CA LYS A 500 -8.51 -29.07 -7.69
C LYS A 500 -7.57 -29.73 -6.69
N THR A 501 -6.97 -28.97 -5.77
CA THR A 501 -6.12 -29.50 -4.72
C THR A 501 -6.54 -28.95 -3.36
N ALA A 502 -6.69 -29.86 -2.39
CA ALA A 502 -7.04 -29.57 -1.00
C ALA A 502 -6.25 -30.50 -0.07
N PRO A 503 -6.02 -30.15 1.20
CA PRO A 503 -5.41 -31.05 2.17
C PRO A 503 -6.23 -32.33 2.36
N ASN A 504 -5.56 -33.46 2.60
CA ASN A 504 -6.22 -34.77 2.69
C ASN A 504 -7.05 -34.91 3.99
N PRO A 505 -8.39 -35.13 3.92
CA PRO A 505 -9.25 -35.27 5.10
C PRO A 505 -8.82 -36.36 6.08
N LYS A 506 -8.10 -37.40 5.63
CA LYS A 506 -7.59 -38.48 6.50
C LYS A 506 -6.46 -38.04 7.43
N ASN A 507 -5.84 -36.88 7.17
CA ASN A 507 -4.72 -36.36 7.95
C ASN A 507 -5.15 -35.29 8.97
N TYR A 508 -6.41 -34.85 8.94
CA TYR A 508 -6.91 -33.73 9.73
C TYR A 508 -6.73 -33.98 11.23
N VAL A 509 -6.34 -32.94 11.97
CA VAL A 509 -6.11 -32.98 13.42
C VAL A 509 -7.07 -32.02 14.10
N THR A 510 -7.76 -32.46 15.14
CA THR A 510 -8.64 -31.60 15.94
C THR A 510 -7.91 -31.07 17.17
N LEU A 511 -8.03 -29.77 17.44
CA LEU A 511 -7.53 -29.14 18.67
C LEU A 511 -8.44 -29.47 19.86
N SER A 512 -7.99 -29.15 21.08
CA SER A 512 -8.73 -29.39 22.33
C SER A 512 -10.07 -28.65 22.42
N ASP A 513 -10.24 -27.57 21.66
CA ASP A 513 -11.48 -26.77 21.55
C ASP A 513 -12.43 -27.22 20.42
N GLY A 514 -12.11 -28.31 19.72
CA GLY A 514 -12.89 -28.83 18.61
C GLY A 514 -12.60 -28.21 17.23
N THR A 515 -11.69 -27.24 17.14
CA THR A 515 -11.27 -26.67 15.84
C THR A 515 -10.49 -27.68 15.02
N VAL A 516 -10.83 -27.85 13.74
CA VAL A 516 -10.19 -28.81 12.85
C VAL A 516 -9.08 -28.15 12.04
N VAL A 517 -7.88 -28.74 12.07
CA VAL A 517 -6.70 -28.31 11.33
C VAL A 517 -6.54 -29.19 10.08
N PRO A 518 -6.77 -28.66 8.86
CA PRO A 518 -6.76 -29.45 7.64
C PRO A 518 -5.33 -29.74 7.15
N MET A 519 -4.67 -30.70 7.78
CA MET A 519 -3.28 -31.09 7.49
C MET A 519 -3.07 -31.60 6.06
N GLY A 520 -1.91 -31.26 5.48
CA GLY A 520 -1.48 -31.76 4.18
C GLY A 520 -0.91 -33.19 4.22
N PRO A 521 -0.32 -33.67 3.11
CA PRO A 521 -0.15 -32.97 1.84
C PRO A 521 -1.49 -32.70 1.13
N GLY A 522 -1.45 -31.76 0.18
CA GLY A 522 -2.55 -31.56 -0.75
C GLY A 522 -2.73 -32.76 -1.67
N MET A 523 -3.97 -33.21 -1.85
CA MET A 523 -4.37 -34.24 -2.79
C MET A 523 -5.30 -33.68 -3.86
N ASN A 524 -5.42 -34.36 -5.01
CA ASN A 524 -6.44 -34.06 -6.00
C ASN A 524 -7.84 -34.27 -5.38
N THR A 525 -8.76 -33.35 -5.67
CA THR A 525 -10.15 -33.36 -5.18
C THR A 525 -11.14 -33.92 -6.20
N ASP A 526 -10.68 -34.21 -7.42
CA ASP A 526 -11.48 -34.56 -8.60
C ASP A 526 -12.55 -33.52 -8.99
N VAL A 527 -12.45 -32.31 -8.44
CA VAL A 527 -13.29 -31.16 -8.81
C VAL A 527 -12.99 -30.75 -10.26
N LEU A 528 -14.00 -30.84 -11.11
CA LEU A 528 -13.98 -30.38 -12.49
C LEU A 528 -15.09 -29.36 -12.72
N ASN A 529 -14.76 -28.25 -13.40
CA ASN A 529 -15.75 -27.27 -13.85
C ASN A 529 -16.06 -27.51 -15.34
N PRO A 530 -17.23 -28.06 -15.72
CA PRO A 530 -17.57 -28.30 -17.13
C PRO A 530 -17.85 -27.02 -17.92
N ARG A 531 -17.87 -25.84 -17.28
CA ARG A 531 -18.22 -24.54 -17.89
C ARG A 531 -17.06 -23.54 -17.96
N GLY A 532 -15.84 -23.92 -17.58
CA GLY A 532 -14.71 -22.99 -17.60
C GLY A 532 -13.47 -23.49 -16.85
N TYR A 533 -12.64 -22.55 -16.40
CA TYR A 533 -11.47 -22.85 -15.57
C TYR A 533 -11.89 -23.43 -14.20
N THR A 534 -11.01 -24.17 -13.55
CA THR A 534 -11.21 -24.64 -12.16
C THR A 534 -10.16 -23.98 -11.28
N LEU A 535 -10.48 -23.65 -10.03
CA LEU A 535 -9.49 -23.16 -9.09
C LEU A 535 -8.44 -24.25 -8.82
N MET A 536 -7.18 -23.84 -8.62
CA MET A 536 -6.13 -24.81 -8.25
C MET A 536 -6.23 -25.26 -6.78
N TYR A 537 -6.71 -24.37 -5.91
CA TYR A 537 -6.75 -24.54 -4.46
C TYR A 537 -8.02 -23.93 -3.87
N ASN A 538 -8.55 -24.53 -2.80
CA ASN A 538 -9.76 -24.05 -2.13
C ASN A 538 -9.63 -22.60 -1.66
N GLU A 539 -10.77 -21.94 -1.49
CA GLU A 539 -10.89 -20.59 -0.97
C GLU A 539 -12.13 -20.53 -0.07
N TYR A 540 -12.00 -19.97 1.13
CA TYR A 540 -13.08 -19.93 2.12
C TYR A 540 -13.37 -18.47 2.46
N ILE A 541 -14.65 -18.09 2.41
CA ILE A 541 -15.09 -16.70 2.56
C ILE A 541 -16.23 -16.64 3.55
N VAL A 542 -16.09 -15.79 4.57
CA VAL A 542 -17.17 -15.44 5.50
C VAL A 542 -17.55 -13.98 5.33
N TYR A 543 -18.84 -13.70 5.50
CA TYR A 543 -19.47 -12.40 5.24
C TYR A 543 -19.91 -11.69 6.52
N ASP A 544 -19.59 -12.27 7.68
CA ASP A 544 -19.71 -11.67 9.00
C ASP A 544 -18.37 -11.88 9.74
N VAL A 545 -17.74 -10.79 10.20
CA VAL A 545 -16.46 -10.85 10.92
C VAL A 545 -16.57 -11.59 12.26
N SER A 546 -17.77 -11.71 12.83
CA SER A 546 -18.00 -12.50 14.05
C SER A 546 -17.93 -14.02 13.83
N GLN A 547 -17.83 -14.51 12.59
CA GLN A 547 -17.50 -15.92 12.31
C GLN A 547 -15.99 -16.23 12.42
N ILE A 548 -15.17 -15.24 12.77
CA ILE A 548 -13.71 -15.29 12.78
C ILE A 548 -13.21 -15.10 14.21
N ARG A 549 -12.22 -15.91 14.60
CA ARG A 549 -11.36 -15.65 15.74
C ARG A 549 -9.90 -15.80 15.34
N MET A 550 -9.09 -14.77 15.52
CA MET A 550 -7.64 -14.83 15.34
C MET A 550 -7.06 -15.73 16.43
N ARG A 551 -6.18 -16.67 16.06
CA ARG A 551 -5.65 -17.68 16.99
C ARG A 551 -4.14 -17.71 17.04
N TYR A 552 -3.49 -17.74 15.88
CA TYR A 552 -2.03 -17.81 15.82
C TYR A 552 -1.46 -16.89 14.75
N LEU A 553 -0.24 -16.41 14.98
CA LEU A 553 0.53 -15.64 14.01
C LEU A 553 1.89 -16.32 13.82
N ALA A 554 2.17 -16.84 12.64
CA ALA A 554 3.46 -17.44 12.31
C ALA A 554 4.35 -16.42 11.60
N LYS A 555 5.59 -16.26 12.10
CA LYS A 555 6.64 -15.45 11.48
C LYS A 555 7.46 -16.35 10.56
N ILE A 556 7.36 -16.07 9.27
CA ILE A 556 7.86 -16.92 8.20
C ILE A 556 9.03 -16.25 7.49
N LYS A 557 10.09 -17.01 7.27
CA LYS A 557 11.18 -16.65 6.36
C LYS A 557 10.95 -17.30 5.00
N PHE A 558 11.01 -16.51 3.95
CA PHE A 558 10.82 -16.95 2.57
C PHE A 558 12.19 -17.19 1.92
N ASN A 559 12.42 -18.41 1.44
CA ASN A 559 13.65 -18.78 0.73
C ASN A 559 13.34 -18.85 -0.76
N TYR A 560 13.51 -17.73 -1.45
CA TYR A 560 13.37 -17.63 -2.90
C TYR A 560 14.52 -18.35 -3.61
N LYS A 561 14.20 -19.11 -4.66
CA LYS A 561 15.21 -19.71 -5.53
C LYS A 561 16.00 -18.61 -6.28
N LEU A 562 17.29 -18.87 -6.51
CA LEU A 562 18.19 -17.95 -7.23
C LEU A 562 17.73 -17.73 -8.67
#